data_AF-I2G3Y2-F1
#
_entry.id   AF-I2G3Y2-F1
#
_cell.length_a   1.000
_cell.length_b   1.000
_cell.length_c   1.000
_cell.angle_alpha   90.00
_cell.angle_beta   90.00
_cell.angle_gamma   90.00
#
_symmetry.space_group_name_H-M   'P 1'
#
loop_
_entity.id
_entity.type
_entity.pdbx_description
1 polymer ?
#
loop_
_entity_poly.entity_id
_entity_poly.type
_entity_poly.pdbx_seq_one_letter_code
_entity_poly.pdbx_strand_id
1 'polypeptide(L)'
;MPRSASFAPSAPAAVSQEEPVRGSSSVSPTKPTFQSTLFNVKFGTQRNRLPPSRAGPSIAKRTRSQASQSHRPDSEEAEEKRAKVEPPSSPLATGTAAPKYHHKGPFHQVTRSDFTSAYKVDDLPDAEIYYKSGFIHHSLAEEWRQQLDRLPEWYRPKLKVYGREITQSREIAAYATAPGLHLKYSGHPVELHTPFPPLLDHIASLLSTDECLGSEVRFNHCMLNRYDDGSIYIGRHSDNIENKVIVTVSLGADRSWIMERKQPRGSKGAIEEKDKVKKRWTLAGGSLLVMQGQTQNFYTHEIPKELKVKGPRISITFRQLVYHK
;
A
#
# COMPACT_ATOMS: atom_id res chain seq x y z
N MET A 1 -72.26 0.46 37.88
CA MET A 1 -71.51 1.65 37.43
C MET A 1 -70.62 1.23 36.26
N PRO A 2 -71.06 1.42 35.00
CA PRO A 2 -70.48 0.74 33.83
C PRO A 2 -69.72 1.67 32.87
N ARG A 3 -68.74 1.05 32.17
CA ARG A 3 -68.34 1.14 30.72
C ARG A 3 -68.13 2.48 29.99
N SER A 4 -67.16 2.38 29.06
CA SER A 4 -67.01 3.07 27.75
C SER A 4 -66.45 4.51 27.80
N ALA A 5 -65.73 5.02 26.80
CA ALA A 5 -65.67 4.69 25.38
C ALA A 5 -64.36 5.14 24.72
N SER A 6 -63.96 4.39 23.69
CA SER A 6 -63.17 4.85 22.54
C SER A 6 -63.89 5.98 21.80
N PHE A 7 -63.17 6.94 21.21
CA PHE A 7 -63.63 7.61 19.99
C PHE A 7 -62.45 8.30 19.27
N ALA A 8 -62.14 7.80 18.07
CA ALA A 8 -61.72 8.63 16.93
C ALA A 8 -62.91 8.66 15.96
N PRO A 9 -63.16 9.78 15.24
CA PRO A 9 -63.23 9.72 13.77
C PRO A 9 -62.72 11.04 13.11
N SER A 10 -61.93 11.00 12.04
CA SER A 10 -62.30 10.97 10.61
C SER A 10 -62.34 12.34 9.92
N ALA A 11 -61.83 12.34 8.68
CA ALA A 11 -61.64 13.44 7.73
C ALA A 11 -62.94 13.94 7.03
N PRO A 12 -62.82 14.92 6.10
CA PRO A 12 -63.11 14.66 4.67
C PRO A 12 -61.98 15.20 3.74
N ALA A 13 -61.56 14.52 2.65
CA ALA A 13 -62.16 14.34 1.31
C ALA A 13 -62.36 15.69 0.54
N ALA A 14 -62.07 15.92 -0.74
CA ALA A 14 -61.84 15.10 -1.95
C ALA A 14 -61.12 15.99 -3.04
N VAL A 15 -60.25 15.43 -3.92
CA VAL A 15 -60.43 15.12 -5.38
C VAL A 15 -60.78 16.36 -6.26
N SER A 16 -59.98 16.76 -7.25
CA SER A 16 -59.98 16.29 -8.66
C SER A 16 -58.79 16.92 -9.44
N GLN A 17 -57.90 16.14 -10.04
CA GLN A 17 -57.75 15.85 -11.49
C GLN A 17 -57.59 17.06 -12.44
N GLU A 18 -56.42 17.14 -13.10
CA GLU A 18 -56.26 17.31 -14.56
C GLU A 18 -54.82 16.91 -14.98
N GLU A 19 -54.69 16.05 -16.00
CA GLU A 19 -53.44 15.67 -16.67
C GLU A 19 -53.13 16.58 -17.91
N PRO A 20 -52.26 16.23 -18.89
CA PRO A 20 -50.89 16.71 -18.97
C PRO A 20 -50.59 17.48 -20.27
N VAL A 21 -49.52 18.27 -20.31
CA VAL A 21 -48.96 18.78 -21.58
C VAL A 21 -47.46 18.48 -21.66
N ARG A 22 -47.11 17.79 -22.76
CA ARG A 22 -45.76 17.44 -23.19
C ARG A 22 -44.90 18.69 -23.44
N GLY A 23 -43.64 18.62 -23.03
CA GLY A 23 -42.59 19.56 -23.44
C GLY A 23 -41.22 18.93 -23.23
N SER A 24 -40.66 18.37 -24.30
CA SER A 24 -39.34 17.79 -24.35
C SER A 24 -38.25 18.86 -24.36
N SER A 25 -37.31 18.81 -23.41
CA SER A 25 -35.98 19.40 -23.58
C SER A 25 -34.96 18.57 -22.79
N SER A 26 -34.28 17.68 -23.52
CA SER A 26 -33.14 16.90 -23.04
C SER A 26 -31.93 17.81 -22.88
N VAL A 27 -31.48 18.02 -21.63
CA VAL A 27 -30.15 18.54 -21.33
C VAL A 27 -29.42 17.47 -20.54
N SER A 28 -28.50 16.80 -21.21
CA SER A 28 -27.63 15.75 -20.69
C SER A 28 -26.63 16.34 -19.68
N PRO A 29 -26.47 15.78 -18.47
CA PRO A 29 -25.35 16.15 -17.62
C PRO A 29 -24.06 15.50 -18.16
N THR A 30 -23.11 16.33 -18.56
CA THR A 30 -21.75 15.94 -18.93
C THR A 30 -21.06 15.23 -17.76
N LYS A 31 -20.71 13.96 -17.95
CA LYS A 31 -19.84 13.20 -17.05
C LYS A 31 -18.45 13.85 -17.02
N PRO A 32 -17.79 14.00 -15.87
CA PRO A 32 -16.38 14.37 -15.84
C PRO A 32 -15.56 13.19 -16.38
N THR A 33 -14.99 13.37 -17.56
CA THR A 33 -14.04 12.44 -18.17
C THR A 33 -12.73 12.52 -17.40
N PHE A 34 -12.51 11.61 -16.44
CA PHE A 34 -11.17 11.39 -15.91
C PHE A 34 -10.32 10.76 -17.01
N GLN A 35 -9.41 11.54 -17.59
CA GLN A 35 -8.38 11.02 -18.48
C GLN A 35 -7.45 10.11 -17.66
N SER A 36 -7.65 8.81 -17.83
CA SER A 36 -6.71 7.78 -17.41
C SER A 36 -5.41 7.95 -18.21
N THR A 37 -4.35 8.43 -17.58
CA THR A 37 -3.00 8.31 -18.14
C THR A 37 -2.53 6.86 -17.93
N LEU A 38 -2.93 5.99 -18.85
CA LEU A 38 -2.47 4.61 -18.96
C LEU A 38 -0.95 4.59 -19.16
N PHE A 39 -0.19 4.22 -18.13
CA PHE A 39 1.19 3.77 -18.29
C PHE A 39 1.18 2.30 -18.70
N ASN A 40 1.24 2.02 -20.01
CA ASN A 40 1.45 0.67 -20.53
C ASN A 40 2.90 0.24 -20.25
N VAL A 41 3.13 -0.45 -19.14
CA VAL A 41 4.41 -1.13 -18.87
C VAL A 41 4.29 -2.60 -19.27
N LYS A 42 4.98 -2.97 -20.34
CA LYS A 42 5.15 -4.37 -20.76
C LYS A 42 6.09 -5.07 -19.79
N PHE A 43 5.56 -5.93 -18.92
CA PHE A 43 6.37 -6.91 -18.19
C PHE A 43 6.77 -8.03 -19.16
N GLY A 44 8.08 -8.28 -19.27
CA GLY A 44 8.64 -9.34 -20.10
C GLY A 44 8.13 -10.72 -19.72
N THR A 45 7.95 -11.57 -20.72
CA THR A 45 7.41 -12.93 -20.63
C THR A 45 8.18 -13.81 -19.63
N GLN A 46 7.45 -14.38 -18.65
CA GLN A 46 7.95 -15.42 -17.76
C GLN A 46 8.32 -16.70 -18.53
N ARG A 47 9.46 -17.30 -18.16
CA ARG A 47 9.77 -18.70 -18.46
C ARG A 47 9.24 -19.57 -17.32
N ASN A 48 8.26 -20.41 -17.63
CA ASN A 48 7.82 -21.50 -16.77
C ASN A 48 8.99 -22.43 -16.43
N ARG A 49 9.25 -22.68 -15.15
CA ARG A 49 9.99 -23.86 -14.69
C ARG A 49 9.15 -24.61 -13.66
N LEU A 50 8.62 -25.75 -14.08
CA LEU A 50 8.11 -26.79 -13.21
C LEU A 50 9.26 -27.38 -12.36
N PRO A 51 9.00 -27.85 -11.13
CA PRO A 51 10.01 -28.45 -10.27
C PRO A 51 10.39 -29.86 -10.74
N PRO A 52 11.64 -30.31 -10.61
CA PRO A 52 12.03 -31.66 -10.99
C PRO A 52 11.68 -32.68 -9.89
N SER A 53 11.12 -33.82 -10.32
CA SER A 53 10.87 -35.00 -9.49
C SER A 53 12.16 -35.81 -9.24
N ARG A 54 12.31 -36.35 -8.02
CA ARG A 54 13.36 -37.29 -7.63
C ARG A 54 13.18 -38.68 -8.30
N ALA A 55 14.25 -39.25 -8.84
CA ALA A 55 14.51 -40.69 -8.87
C ALA A 55 16.04 -40.95 -8.94
N GLY A 56 16.48 -42.02 -8.27
CA GLY A 56 17.87 -42.37 -7.98
C GLY A 56 18.64 -43.08 -9.12
N PRO A 57 19.76 -43.76 -8.80
CA PRO A 57 21.03 -43.62 -9.52
C PRO A 57 21.34 -44.77 -10.48
N SER A 58 22.29 -44.58 -11.41
CA SER A 58 23.31 -45.60 -11.78
C SER A 58 24.22 -45.20 -12.98
N ILE A 59 25.52 -45.25 -12.70
CA ILE A 59 26.66 -45.75 -13.51
C ILE A 59 27.21 -44.95 -14.71
N ALA A 60 28.53 -44.77 -14.60
CA ALA A 60 29.47 -44.14 -15.49
C ALA A 60 29.72 -44.89 -16.82
N LYS A 61 30.23 -44.16 -17.82
CA LYS A 61 31.44 -44.56 -18.56
C LYS A 61 32.07 -43.38 -19.31
N ARG A 62 33.40 -43.32 -19.18
CA ARG A 62 34.37 -42.50 -19.90
C ARG A 62 34.25 -42.67 -21.41
N THR A 63 34.61 -41.64 -22.18
CA THR A 63 35.71 -41.71 -23.18
C THR A 63 36.15 -40.31 -23.63
N ARG A 64 37.37 -40.29 -24.15
CA ARG A 64 38.33 -39.19 -24.34
C ARG A 64 38.70 -39.12 -25.83
N SER A 65 38.92 -37.93 -26.38
CA SER A 65 39.88 -37.61 -27.47
C SER A 65 39.73 -36.10 -27.76
N GLN A 66 40.77 -35.27 -27.53
CA GLN A 66 41.91 -34.94 -28.43
C GLN A 66 41.47 -34.33 -29.77
N ALA A 67 42.13 -33.37 -30.41
CA ALA A 67 43.13 -32.32 -30.13
C ALA A 67 43.47 -31.68 -31.51
N SER A 68 44.20 -30.55 -31.50
CA SER A 68 44.92 -29.83 -32.59
C SER A 68 44.24 -28.51 -33.05
N GLN A 69 44.81 -27.30 -32.87
CA GLN A 69 46.09 -26.69 -33.35
C GLN A 69 46.12 -26.60 -34.89
N SER A 70 46.52 -25.53 -35.59
CA SER A 70 47.24 -24.28 -35.27
C SER A 70 47.22 -23.32 -36.50
N HIS A 71 47.77 -22.11 -36.27
CA HIS A 71 48.49 -21.23 -37.23
C HIS A 71 47.81 -20.06 -37.97
N ARG A 72 48.31 -18.86 -37.59
CA ARG A 72 48.50 -17.56 -38.30
C ARG A 72 49.72 -17.66 -39.27
N PRO A 73 50.02 -16.72 -40.22
CA PRO A 73 50.16 -15.27 -39.97
C PRO A 73 49.88 -14.23 -41.11
N ASP A 74 49.86 -12.97 -40.66
CA ASP A 74 50.20 -11.62 -41.21
C ASP A 74 50.16 -11.25 -42.70
N SER A 75 49.60 -10.05 -42.97
CA SER A 75 50.16 -9.02 -43.87
C SER A 75 49.49 -7.64 -43.68
N GLU A 76 50.30 -6.58 -43.87
CA GLU A 76 50.14 -5.16 -43.55
C GLU A 76 49.31 -4.28 -44.53
N GLU A 77 48.98 -3.09 -44.02
CA GLU A 77 48.83 -1.76 -44.65
C GLU A 77 47.72 -1.46 -45.70
N ALA A 78 46.86 -0.48 -45.36
CA ALA A 78 46.89 0.88 -45.95
C ALA A 78 45.78 1.78 -45.36
N GLU A 79 46.18 2.97 -44.90
CA GLU A 79 45.30 4.09 -44.53
C GLU A 79 44.64 4.71 -45.78
N GLU A 80 43.34 4.99 -45.73
CA GLU A 80 42.74 6.06 -46.53
C GLU A 80 41.72 6.84 -45.70
N LYS A 81 42.02 8.13 -45.51
CA LYS A 81 41.21 9.12 -44.80
C LYS A 81 39.96 9.45 -45.63
N ARG A 82 38.77 9.21 -45.08
CA ARG A 82 37.52 9.76 -45.61
C ARG A 82 36.82 10.63 -44.56
N ALA A 83 36.69 11.91 -44.90
CA ALA A 83 36.07 12.93 -44.08
C ALA A 83 34.57 12.64 -43.84
N LYS A 84 34.14 12.88 -42.59
CA LYS A 84 32.75 12.83 -42.11
C LYS A 84 31.88 13.86 -42.84
N VAL A 85 30.72 13.42 -43.33
CA VAL A 85 29.53 14.26 -43.52
C VAL A 85 28.48 13.72 -42.56
N GLU A 86 28.10 14.52 -41.56
CA GLU A 86 27.08 14.18 -40.56
C GLU A 86 25.66 14.39 -41.13
N PRO A 87 24.71 13.47 -40.93
CA PRO A 87 23.30 13.76 -41.10
C PRO A 87 22.73 14.42 -39.82
N PRO A 88 21.65 15.21 -39.92
CA PRO A 88 21.17 16.02 -38.80
C PRO A 88 20.58 15.10 -37.72
N SER A 89 21.18 15.11 -36.54
CA SER A 89 20.63 14.44 -35.37
C SER A 89 19.89 15.46 -34.50
N SER A 90 18.56 15.40 -34.53
CA SER A 90 17.73 15.80 -33.40
C SER A 90 17.17 14.52 -32.78
N PRO A 91 17.37 14.33 -31.47
CA PRO A 91 16.21 14.01 -30.66
C PRO A 91 16.16 14.85 -29.39
N LEU A 92 14.95 15.34 -29.11
CA LEU A 92 14.52 15.86 -27.82
C LEU A 92 14.99 14.93 -26.69
N ALA A 93 15.87 15.44 -25.84
CA ALA A 93 16.16 14.82 -24.55
C ALA A 93 15.05 15.19 -23.56
N THR A 94 13.95 14.44 -23.57
CA THR A 94 13.05 14.36 -22.40
C THR A 94 13.75 13.52 -21.33
N GLY A 95 14.67 14.14 -20.61
CA GLY A 95 15.24 13.56 -19.40
C GLY A 95 14.24 13.66 -18.25
N THR A 96 13.39 12.66 -18.07
CA THR A 96 12.73 12.43 -16.78
C THR A 96 13.80 11.92 -15.81
N ALA A 97 14.56 12.85 -15.22
CA ALA A 97 15.44 12.56 -14.11
C ALA A 97 14.57 12.11 -12.93
N ALA A 98 14.67 10.83 -12.55
CA ALA A 98 14.13 10.35 -11.28
C ALA A 98 14.61 11.28 -10.15
N PRO A 99 13.76 11.69 -9.19
CA PRO A 99 14.19 12.61 -8.16
C PRO A 99 15.37 12.01 -7.38
N LYS A 100 16.40 12.83 -7.14
CA LYS A 100 17.54 12.45 -6.29
C LYS A 100 17.05 12.36 -4.85
N TYR A 101 16.55 11.19 -4.44
CA TYR A 101 15.98 10.96 -3.12
C TYR A 101 17.06 10.84 -2.02
N HIS A 102 17.70 11.96 -1.71
CA HIS A 102 18.42 12.14 -0.44
C HIS A 102 17.75 13.29 0.30
N HIS A 103 16.67 12.98 1.04
CA HIS A 103 16.04 13.97 1.91
C HIS A 103 17.02 14.42 2.99
N LYS A 104 17.25 15.73 3.10
CA LYS A 104 18.14 16.36 4.08
C LYS A 104 17.41 17.29 5.08
N GLY A 105 16.08 17.26 5.13
CA GLY A 105 15.26 18.07 6.05
C GLY A 105 14.71 17.30 7.26
N PRO A 106 13.95 17.96 8.16
CA PRO A 106 13.15 17.28 9.19
C PRO A 106 11.92 16.59 8.57
N PHE A 107 11.48 15.49 9.18
CA PHE A 107 10.23 14.81 8.83
C PHE A 107 9.06 15.46 9.58
N HIS A 108 7.94 15.70 8.87
CA HIS A 108 6.80 16.45 9.39
C HIS A 108 5.57 15.58 9.61
N GLN A 109 4.91 15.81 10.74
CA GLN A 109 3.56 15.31 11.00
C GLN A 109 2.54 15.98 10.08
N VAL A 110 1.36 15.36 9.94
CA VAL A 110 0.23 16.00 9.27
C VAL A 110 -0.25 17.14 10.16
N THR A 111 -0.02 18.38 9.72
CA THR A 111 -0.38 19.61 10.45
C THR A 111 -1.49 20.40 9.75
N ARG A 112 -1.92 19.95 8.57
CA ARG A 112 -3.04 20.50 7.82
C ARG A 112 -4.33 20.41 8.63
N SER A 113 -4.81 21.55 9.13
CA SER A 113 -5.92 21.64 10.06
C SER A 113 -7.24 21.19 9.46
N ASP A 114 -7.45 21.45 8.17
CA ASP A 114 -8.57 20.95 7.37
C ASP A 114 -8.60 19.42 7.30
N PHE A 115 -7.47 18.78 6.97
CA PHE A 115 -7.37 17.32 6.94
C PHE A 115 -7.57 16.72 8.33
N THR A 116 -6.84 17.21 9.34
CA THR A 116 -6.90 16.63 10.68
C THR A 116 -8.28 16.82 11.32
N SER A 117 -8.94 17.95 11.10
CA SER A 117 -10.30 18.19 11.61
C SER A 117 -11.36 17.35 10.90
N ALA A 118 -11.24 17.17 9.57
CA ALA A 118 -12.25 16.45 8.79
C ALA A 118 -12.22 14.93 8.99
N TYR A 119 -11.05 14.35 9.26
CA TYR A 119 -10.86 12.90 9.23
C TYR A 119 -10.48 12.29 10.57
N LYS A 120 -10.47 13.05 11.68
CA LYS A 120 -10.11 12.54 13.01
C LYS A 120 -11.00 11.37 13.42
N VAL A 121 -10.39 10.35 14.01
CA VAL A 121 -11.12 9.27 14.69
C VAL A 121 -11.19 9.58 16.19
N ASP A 122 -12.40 9.80 16.69
CA ASP A 122 -12.65 10.16 18.07
C ASP A 122 -12.65 8.96 19.05
N ASP A 123 -12.77 9.24 20.34
CA ASP A 123 -12.68 8.32 21.49
C ASP A 123 -11.51 7.33 21.44
N LEU A 124 -10.35 7.84 21.01
CA LEU A 124 -9.05 7.19 21.14
C LEU A 124 -8.11 8.16 21.89
N PRO A 125 -8.19 8.26 23.23
CA PRO A 125 -7.33 9.16 23.99
C PRO A 125 -5.84 8.87 23.71
N ASP A 126 -5.01 9.91 23.61
CA ASP A 126 -3.57 9.84 23.29
C ASP A 126 -3.23 9.27 21.89
N ALA A 127 -4.22 9.00 21.05
CA ALA A 127 -4.02 8.61 19.66
C ALA A 127 -4.31 9.76 18.72
N GLU A 128 -3.48 9.88 17.69
CA GLU A 128 -3.71 10.77 16.55
C GLU A 128 -3.93 9.90 15.32
N ILE A 129 -5.20 9.59 15.09
CA ILE A 129 -5.67 8.73 14.00
C ILE A 129 -6.59 9.53 13.10
N TYR A 130 -6.34 9.45 11.79
CA TYR A 130 -7.18 10.06 10.78
C TYR A 130 -7.57 9.04 9.72
N TYR A 131 -8.85 8.96 9.37
CA TYR A 131 -9.37 7.98 8.43
C TYR A 131 -10.26 8.63 7.37
N LYS A 132 -9.88 8.47 6.09
CA LYS A 132 -10.62 8.91 4.91
C LYS A 132 -10.99 7.69 4.08
N SER A 133 -12.26 7.28 4.13
CA SER A 133 -12.75 6.05 3.47
C SER A 133 -12.68 6.09 1.94
N GLY A 134 -12.92 7.26 1.33
CA GLY A 134 -12.89 7.47 -0.12
C GLY A 134 -11.71 8.31 -0.56
N PHE A 135 -10.48 7.91 -0.21
CA PHE A 135 -9.28 8.60 -0.70
C PHE A 135 -9.15 8.47 -2.22
N ILE A 136 -9.40 7.27 -2.74
CA ILE A 136 -9.57 7.00 -4.17
C ILE A 136 -10.83 6.18 -4.41
N HIS A 137 -11.34 6.22 -5.64
CA HIS A 137 -12.48 5.42 -6.04
C HIS A 137 -12.13 3.92 -6.06
N HIS A 138 -13.11 3.07 -5.73
CA HIS A 138 -12.91 1.62 -5.61
C HIS A 138 -12.34 0.97 -6.89
N SER A 139 -12.73 1.45 -8.07
CA SER A 139 -12.22 0.93 -9.34
C SER A 139 -10.72 1.20 -9.53
N LEU A 140 -10.26 2.40 -9.15
CA LEU A 140 -8.85 2.77 -9.19
C LEU A 140 -8.06 1.99 -8.12
N ALA A 141 -8.67 1.79 -6.95
CA ALA A 141 -8.07 0.99 -5.89
C ALA A 141 -7.82 -0.46 -6.33
N GLU A 142 -8.79 -1.06 -7.04
CA GLU A 142 -8.65 -2.41 -7.60
C GLU A 142 -7.61 -2.45 -8.72
N GLU A 143 -7.55 -1.45 -9.59
CA GLU A 143 -6.50 -1.34 -10.62
C GLU A 143 -5.11 -1.30 -9.99
N TRP A 144 -4.89 -0.42 -9.00
CA TRP A 144 -3.62 -0.32 -8.29
C TRP A 144 -3.28 -1.63 -7.57
N ARG A 145 -4.26 -2.29 -6.97
CA ARG A 145 -4.07 -3.60 -6.33
C ARG A 145 -3.54 -4.64 -7.32
N GLN A 146 -4.18 -4.75 -8.50
CA GLN A 146 -3.80 -5.70 -9.54
C GLN A 146 -2.42 -5.42 -10.13
N GLN A 147 -2.00 -4.15 -10.18
CA GLN A 147 -0.65 -3.78 -10.59
C GLN A 147 0.39 -4.20 -9.55
N LEU A 148 0.12 -3.93 -8.25
CA LEU A 148 1.05 -4.28 -7.16
C LEU A 148 1.12 -5.78 -6.88
N ASP A 149 0.06 -6.54 -7.14
CA ASP A 149 0.06 -8.00 -7.08
C ASP A 149 1.16 -8.64 -7.95
N ARG A 150 1.54 -7.96 -9.05
CA ARG A 150 2.52 -8.45 -10.03
C ARG A 150 3.97 -8.13 -9.67
N LEU A 151 4.20 -7.42 -8.56
CA LEU A 151 5.56 -7.16 -8.09
C LEU A 151 6.27 -8.48 -7.79
N PRO A 152 7.52 -8.69 -8.27
CA PRO A 152 8.23 -9.93 -8.02
C PRO A 152 8.80 -10.05 -6.59
N GLU A 153 8.85 -8.96 -5.83
CA GLU A 153 9.50 -8.89 -4.51
C GLU A 153 8.65 -9.41 -3.33
N TRP A 154 7.49 -10.01 -3.58
CA TRP A 154 6.66 -10.58 -2.51
C TRP A 154 7.37 -11.78 -1.84
N TYR A 155 7.46 -11.76 -0.52
CA TYR A 155 7.97 -12.88 0.26
C TYR A 155 7.26 -13.05 1.61
N ARG A 156 7.36 -14.25 2.21
CA ARG A 156 6.84 -14.54 3.56
C ARG A 156 7.97 -14.52 4.59
N PRO A 157 8.10 -13.45 5.39
CA PRO A 157 9.15 -13.35 6.38
C PRO A 157 8.95 -14.38 7.50
N LYS A 158 10.07 -14.89 8.00
CA LYS A 158 10.13 -15.73 9.19
C LYS A 158 10.47 -14.86 10.40
N LEU A 159 9.70 -15.00 11.47
CA LEU A 159 9.91 -14.30 12.73
C LEU A 159 10.30 -15.26 13.82
N LYS A 160 10.96 -14.75 14.86
CA LYS A 160 11.28 -15.50 16.07
C LYS A 160 10.44 -14.94 17.20
N VAL A 161 9.43 -15.71 17.63
CA VAL A 161 8.49 -15.33 18.69
C VAL A 161 8.65 -16.34 19.81
N TYR A 162 9.02 -15.87 21.01
CA TYR A 162 9.32 -16.73 22.18
C TYR A 162 10.29 -17.89 21.86
N GLY A 163 11.34 -17.61 21.09
CA GLY A 163 12.34 -18.61 20.70
C GLY A 163 11.95 -19.51 19.53
N ARG A 164 10.69 -19.52 19.10
CA ARG A 164 10.19 -20.35 17.99
C ARG A 164 10.16 -19.56 16.68
N GLU A 165 10.56 -20.20 15.58
CA GLU A 165 10.41 -19.64 14.24
C GLU A 165 8.97 -19.78 13.76
N ILE A 166 8.34 -18.67 13.39
CA ILE A 166 6.98 -18.59 12.88
C ILE A 166 7.02 -17.86 11.54
N THR A 167 6.52 -18.49 10.48
CA THR A 167 6.33 -17.81 9.19
C THR A 167 5.11 -16.90 9.30
N GLN A 168 5.25 -15.64 8.90
CA GLN A 168 4.11 -14.73 8.91
C GLN A 168 2.99 -15.24 8.01
N SER A 169 1.75 -14.97 8.40
CA SER A 169 0.58 -15.38 7.61
C SER A 169 0.55 -14.71 6.24
N ARG A 170 1.08 -13.49 6.14
CA ARG A 170 0.96 -12.62 4.95
C ARG A 170 2.27 -12.55 4.19
N GLU A 171 2.16 -12.25 2.91
CA GLU A 171 3.30 -11.81 2.11
C GLU A 171 3.53 -10.32 2.27
N ILE A 172 4.79 -9.93 2.22
CA ILE A 172 5.22 -8.53 2.28
C ILE A 172 6.17 -8.23 1.12
N ALA A 173 6.23 -6.96 0.76
CA ALA A 173 7.28 -6.39 -0.07
C ALA A 173 7.64 -5.03 0.54
N ALA A 174 8.93 -4.72 0.66
CA ALA A 174 9.38 -3.48 1.30
C ALA A 174 10.30 -2.69 0.37
N TYR A 175 10.10 -1.38 0.32
CA TYR A 175 10.92 -0.50 -0.48
C TYR A 175 11.41 0.69 0.33
N ALA A 176 12.53 1.26 -0.09
CA ALA A 176 13.04 2.55 0.36
C ALA A 176 13.30 3.47 -0.84
N THR A 177 13.35 4.77 -0.57
CA THR A 177 13.67 5.75 -1.61
C THR A 177 15.16 5.75 -1.99
N ALA A 178 16.03 5.25 -1.12
CA ALA A 178 17.48 5.18 -1.33
C ALA A 178 18.07 3.92 -0.66
N PRO A 179 19.19 3.38 -1.19
CA PRO A 179 19.88 2.26 -0.58
C PRO A 179 20.53 2.64 0.76
N GLY A 180 20.88 1.62 1.55
CA GLY A 180 21.55 1.79 2.85
C GLY A 180 20.61 1.93 4.05
N LEU A 181 19.30 1.86 3.82
CA LEU A 181 18.32 1.74 4.90
C LEU A 181 18.28 0.29 5.41
N HIS A 182 18.64 0.07 6.67
CA HIS A 182 18.56 -1.23 7.31
C HIS A 182 17.41 -1.24 8.32
N LEU A 183 16.37 -2.03 8.02
CA LEU A 183 15.22 -2.18 8.92
C LEU A 183 15.17 -3.58 9.52
N LYS A 184 14.76 -3.62 10.77
CA LYS A 184 14.42 -4.87 11.46
C LYS A 184 12.95 -4.85 11.83
N TYR A 185 12.25 -5.95 11.54
CA TYR A 185 10.89 -6.20 12.01
C TYR A 185 10.90 -7.39 12.96
N SER A 186 10.49 -7.17 14.21
CA SER A 186 10.59 -8.16 15.30
C SER A 186 11.98 -8.81 15.43
N GLY A 187 13.04 -8.02 15.22
CA GLY A 187 14.44 -8.48 15.29
C GLY A 187 14.99 -9.10 14.01
N HIS A 188 14.17 -9.29 12.97
CA HIS A 188 14.59 -9.89 11.69
C HIS A 188 14.83 -8.82 10.64
N PRO A 189 15.92 -8.91 9.85
CA PRO A 189 16.11 -8.02 8.70
C PRO A 189 14.93 -8.09 7.75
N VAL A 190 14.46 -6.93 7.32
CA VAL A 190 13.54 -6.80 6.20
C VAL A 190 14.36 -6.76 4.92
N GLU A 191 13.90 -7.44 3.87
CA GLU A 191 14.48 -7.28 2.54
C GLU A 191 13.92 -5.99 1.94
N LEU A 192 14.77 -4.97 1.80
CA LEU A 192 14.40 -3.68 1.23
C LEU A 192 14.89 -3.56 -0.21
N HIS A 193 13.98 -3.18 -1.08
CA HIS A 193 14.27 -2.90 -2.48
C HIS A 193 14.27 -1.39 -2.75
N THR A 194 15.01 -0.96 -3.76
CA THR A 194 15.14 0.45 -4.12
C THR A 194 15.25 0.59 -5.64
N PRO A 195 14.71 1.68 -6.25
CA PRO A 195 13.87 2.71 -5.63
C PRO A 195 12.43 2.20 -5.43
N PHE A 196 11.50 3.10 -5.08
CA PHE A 196 10.08 2.80 -5.18
C PHE A 196 9.70 2.43 -6.63
N PRO A 197 8.91 1.36 -6.84
CA PRO A 197 8.20 1.12 -8.08
C PRO A 197 7.37 2.36 -8.51
N PRO A 198 7.18 2.61 -9.82
CA PRO A 198 6.52 3.82 -10.32
C PRO A 198 5.15 4.10 -9.68
N LEU A 199 4.33 3.06 -9.46
CA LEU A 199 3.03 3.22 -8.82
C LEU A 199 3.16 3.63 -7.34
N LEU A 200 4.14 3.09 -6.60
CA LEU A 200 4.35 3.48 -5.20
C LEU A 200 4.88 4.91 -5.09
N ASP A 201 5.73 5.32 -6.02
CA ASP A 201 6.24 6.70 -6.12
C ASP A 201 5.11 7.70 -6.45
N HIS A 202 4.22 7.33 -7.38
CA HIS A 202 3.02 8.10 -7.69
C HIS A 202 2.10 8.26 -6.48
N ILE A 203 1.79 7.17 -5.77
CA ILE A 203 0.94 7.20 -4.58
C ILE A 203 1.59 8.06 -3.48
N ALA A 204 2.90 7.91 -3.25
CA ALA A 204 3.63 8.73 -2.29
C ALA A 204 3.55 10.23 -2.64
N SER A 205 3.63 10.57 -3.92
CA SER A 205 3.51 11.95 -4.41
C SER A 205 2.11 12.51 -4.18
N LEU A 206 1.05 11.75 -4.50
CA LEU A 206 -0.35 12.14 -4.25
C LEU A 206 -0.61 12.41 -2.76
N LEU A 207 -0.08 11.56 -1.88
CA LEU A 207 -0.20 11.73 -0.43
C LEU A 207 0.50 13.01 0.05
N SER A 208 1.59 13.41 -0.60
CA SER A 208 2.42 14.57 -0.24
C SER A 208 1.94 15.89 -0.84
N THR A 209 0.74 15.93 -1.42
CA THR A 209 0.13 17.15 -1.96
C THR A 209 -0.48 18.02 -0.86
N ASP A 210 -0.65 19.32 -1.13
CA ASP A 210 -1.30 20.24 -0.18
C ASP A 210 -2.78 19.93 0.03
N GLU A 211 -3.43 19.34 -0.96
CA GLU A 211 -4.82 18.89 -0.89
C GLU A 211 -5.00 17.61 -0.07
N CYS A 212 -3.91 16.92 0.27
CA CYS A 212 -3.93 15.69 1.05
C CYS A 212 -3.27 15.86 2.42
N LEU A 213 -1.99 15.51 2.57
CA LEU A 213 -1.31 15.55 3.88
C LEU A 213 -0.46 16.80 4.09
N GLY A 214 -0.20 17.56 3.03
CA GLY A 214 0.67 18.74 3.03
C GLY A 214 1.98 18.51 2.28
N SER A 215 2.44 19.56 1.58
CA SER A 215 3.68 19.56 0.80
C SER A 215 4.96 19.34 1.59
N GLU A 216 4.92 19.18 2.90
CA GLU A 216 6.08 18.91 3.76
C GLU A 216 6.16 17.44 4.21
N VAL A 217 5.07 16.68 4.05
CA VAL A 217 5.03 15.26 4.37
C VAL A 217 5.78 14.49 3.28
N ARG A 218 6.80 13.72 3.66
CA ARG A 218 7.63 12.93 2.73
C ARG A 218 7.90 11.56 3.29
N PHE A 219 7.92 10.54 2.45
CA PHE A 219 8.16 9.16 2.86
C PHE A 219 9.52 8.67 2.36
N ASN A 220 10.23 7.91 3.19
CA ASN A 220 11.50 7.28 2.82
C ASN A 220 11.44 5.75 2.80
N HIS A 221 10.30 5.20 3.22
CA HIS A 221 10.07 3.76 3.28
C HIS A 221 8.59 3.45 3.04
N CYS A 222 8.32 2.34 2.37
CA CYS A 222 6.99 1.75 2.30
C CYS A 222 7.04 0.23 2.49
N MET A 223 6.07 -0.30 3.23
CA MET A 223 5.85 -1.73 3.40
C MET A 223 4.49 -2.10 2.84
N LEU A 224 4.46 -3.07 1.95
CA LEU A 224 3.25 -3.64 1.41
C LEU A 224 2.93 -4.92 2.17
N ASN A 225 1.64 -5.18 2.38
CA ASN A 225 1.15 -6.39 3.01
C ASN A 225 0.02 -6.96 2.14
N ARG A 226 0.20 -8.20 1.64
CA ARG A 226 -0.79 -8.90 0.81
C ARG A 226 -1.60 -9.88 1.64
N TYR A 227 -2.91 -9.78 1.52
CA TYR A 227 -3.90 -10.64 2.14
C TYR A 227 -4.73 -11.26 1.02
N ASP A 228 -4.44 -12.50 0.64
CA ASP A 228 -5.15 -13.15 -0.47
C ASP A 228 -6.64 -13.34 -0.16
N ASP A 229 -6.97 -13.54 1.12
CA ASP A 229 -8.33 -13.58 1.64
C ASP A 229 -8.38 -13.24 3.15
N GLY A 230 -9.53 -13.47 3.77
CA GLY A 230 -9.76 -13.26 5.18
C GLY A 230 -9.05 -14.25 6.11
N SER A 231 -8.46 -15.34 5.62
CA SER A 231 -7.65 -16.25 6.44
C SER A 231 -6.30 -15.64 6.80
N ILE A 232 -5.81 -14.72 5.96
CA ILE A 232 -4.55 -13.99 6.14
C ILE A 232 -4.75 -12.85 7.13
N TYR A 233 -3.83 -12.70 8.07
CA TYR A 233 -3.96 -11.77 9.20
C TYR A 233 -2.61 -11.21 9.66
N ILE A 234 -2.67 -10.15 10.46
CA ILE A 234 -1.55 -9.66 11.27
C ILE A 234 -2.08 -9.44 12.68
N GLY A 235 -1.50 -10.16 13.65
CA GLY A 235 -1.94 -10.07 15.05
C GLY A 235 -1.57 -8.73 15.69
N ARG A 236 -2.11 -8.51 16.88
CA ARG A 236 -1.88 -7.33 17.71
C ARG A 236 -0.40 -6.93 17.82
N HIS A 237 -0.06 -5.74 17.35
CA HIS A 237 1.29 -5.16 17.40
C HIS A 237 1.24 -3.63 17.43
N SER A 238 2.37 -2.98 17.69
CA SER A 238 2.58 -1.56 17.41
C SER A 238 3.69 -1.43 16.39
N ASP A 239 3.62 -0.39 15.57
CA ASP A 239 4.75 -0.04 14.71
C ASP A 239 5.89 0.57 15.53
N ASN A 240 7.08 0.63 14.94
CA ASN A 240 8.27 1.19 15.60
C ASN A 240 8.02 2.67 15.97
N ILE A 241 8.49 3.10 17.14
CA ILE A 241 8.30 4.46 17.67
C ILE A 241 9.09 5.53 16.91
N GLU A 242 10.09 5.13 16.11
CA GLU A 242 10.90 6.01 15.27
C GLU A 242 10.13 6.60 14.07
N ASN A 243 8.89 6.13 13.85
CA ASN A 243 8.00 6.64 12.82
C ASN A 243 7.36 7.98 13.25
N LYS A 244 7.60 9.05 12.50
CA LYS A 244 6.91 10.33 12.73
C LYS A 244 5.46 10.33 12.23
N VAL A 245 5.25 9.75 11.04
CA VAL A 245 3.94 9.54 10.42
C VAL A 245 3.92 8.19 9.74
N ILE A 246 2.82 7.46 9.92
CA ILE A 246 2.51 6.20 9.24
C ILE A 246 1.24 6.41 8.44
N VAL A 247 1.30 6.15 7.14
CA VAL A 247 0.17 6.34 6.22
C VAL A 247 -0.12 5.04 5.51
N THR A 248 -1.33 4.53 5.65
CA THR A 248 -1.78 3.29 5.04
C THR A 248 -2.86 3.56 4.00
N VAL A 249 -2.59 3.16 2.75
CA VAL A 249 -3.60 3.07 1.69
C VAL A 249 -4.07 1.62 1.59
N SER A 250 -5.37 1.38 1.71
CA SER A 250 -5.97 0.05 1.58
C SER A 250 -6.54 -0.14 0.18
N LEU A 251 -6.21 -1.25 -0.47
CA LEU A 251 -6.63 -1.58 -1.84
C LEU A 251 -7.30 -2.96 -1.85
N GLY A 252 -8.39 -3.11 -2.61
CA GLY A 252 -9.14 -4.36 -2.69
C GLY A 252 -10.17 -4.54 -1.57
N ALA A 253 -10.30 -5.76 -1.08
CA ALA A 253 -11.35 -6.14 -0.14
C ALA A 253 -11.26 -5.38 1.20
N ASP A 254 -12.44 -5.04 1.71
CA ASP A 254 -12.60 -4.46 3.03
C ASP A 254 -12.14 -5.43 4.12
N ARG A 255 -11.44 -4.89 5.13
CA ARG A 255 -11.00 -5.67 6.28
C ARG A 255 -11.21 -4.91 7.56
N SER A 256 -11.51 -5.65 8.63
CA SER A 256 -11.54 -5.04 9.95
C SER A 256 -10.14 -4.63 10.37
N TRP A 257 -10.05 -3.50 11.03
CA TRP A 257 -8.89 -3.04 11.77
C TRP A 257 -9.32 -2.77 13.20
N ILE A 258 -8.55 -3.32 14.14
CA ILE A 258 -8.85 -3.24 15.56
C ILE A 258 -7.70 -2.47 16.20
N MET A 259 -8.02 -1.47 17.01
CA MET A 259 -7.07 -0.86 17.93
C MET A 259 -7.44 -1.15 19.37
N GLU A 260 -6.41 -1.36 20.18
CA GLU A 260 -6.53 -1.64 21.61
C GLU A 260 -5.46 -0.84 22.36
N ARG A 261 -5.89 -0.04 23.34
CA ARG A 261 -4.99 0.70 24.23
C ARG A 261 -4.21 -0.28 25.08
N LYS A 262 -2.90 -0.06 25.20
CA LYS A 262 -2.00 -0.88 26.01
C LYS A 262 -2.28 -0.61 27.47
N GLN A 263 -2.30 -1.68 28.25
CA GLN A 263 -2.37 -1.56 29.70
C GLN A 263 -1.01 -1.06 30.23
N PRO A 264 -1.01 -0.16 31.24
CA PRO A 264 0.20 0.23 31.93
C PRO A 264 0.95 -0.99 32.46
N ARG A 265 2.26 -1.08 32.21
CA ARG A 265 3.07 -2.16 32.79
C ARG A 265 3.13 -1.98 34.30
N GLY A 266 2.74 -3.00 35.06
CA GLY A 266 2.87 -3.02 36.52
C GLY A 266 1.63 -2.58 37.30
N SER A 267 0.52 -2.23 36.64
CA SER A 267 -0.76 -1.99 37.32
C SER A 267 -1.30 -3.31 37.88
N LYS A 268 -0.97 -3.61 39.14
CA LYS A 268 -1.61 -4.65 39.96
C LYS A 268 -2.95 -4.18 40.56
N GLY A 269 -3.37 -2.95 40.25
CA GLY A 269 -4.64 -2.35 40.68
C GLY A 269 -5.72 -2.39 39.58
N ALA A 270 -6.92 -1.92 39.90
CA ALA A 270 -8.02 -1.80 38.95
C ALA A 270 -7.62 -0.93 37.75
N ILE A 271 -7.81 -1.44 36.53
CA ILE A 271 -7.63 -0.68 35.29
C ILE A 271 -8.73 0.38 35.25
N GLU A 272 -8.36 1.65 35.15
CA GLU A 272 -9.32 2.74 34.97
C GLU A 272 -10.13 2.54 33.68
N GLU A 273 -11.41 2.92 33.66
CA GLU A 273 -12.26 2.77 32.47
C GLU A 273 -11.66 3.47 31.24
N LYS A 274 -10.97 4.60 31.43
CA LYS A 274 -10.26 5.32 30.37
C LYS A 274 -9.15 4.51 29.69
N ASP A 275 -8.64 3.47 30.34
CA ASP A 275 -7.58 2.60 29.82
C ASP A 275 -8.12 1.33 29.14
N LYS A 276 -9.44 1.06 29.22
CA LYS A 276 -10.10 -0.08 28.58
C LYS A 276 -10.63 0.27 27.18
N VAL A 277 -9.80 0.88 26.35
CA VAL A 277 -10.22 1.29 25.00
C VAL A 277 -9.89 0.19 24.00
N LYS A 278 -10.93 -0.40 23.40
CA LYS A 278 -10.83 -1.29 22.24
C LYS A 278 -11.89 -0.91 21.22
N LYS A 279 -11.45 -0.57 20.01
CA LYS A 279 -12.35 -0.18 18.92
C LYS A 279 -12.07 -1.05 17.69
N ARG A 280 -13.11 -1.31 16.90
CA ARG A 280 -13.06 -2.04 15.62
C ARG A 280 -13.75 -1.23 14.54
N TRP A 281 -13.11 -1.12 13.39
CA TRP A 281 -13.67 -0.44 12.23
C TRP A 281 -13.24 -1.11 10.93
N THR A 282 -13.90 -0.77 9.85
CA THR A 282 -13.61 -1.33 8.52
C THR A 282 -12.68 -0.40 7.77
N LEU A 283 -11.54 -0.93 7.32
CA LEU A 283 -10.69 -0.30 6.32
C LEU A 283 -11.21 -0.67 4.93
N ALA A 284 -11.84 0.30 4.27
CA ALA A 284 -12.46 0.11 2.97
C ALA A 284 -11.42 0.06 1.85
N GLY A 285 -11.72 -0.63 0.75
CA GLY A 285 -10.96 -0.53 -0.50
C GLY A 285 -10.94 0.91 -1.03
N GLY A 286 -9.76 1.48 -1.22
CA GLY A 286 -9.55 2.86 -1.63
C GLY A 286 -9.45 3.86 -0.46
N SER A 287 -9.39 3.38 0.78
CA SER A 287 -9.26 4.23 1.96
C SER A 287 -7.83 4.63 2.30
N LEU A 288 -7.71 5.72 3.05
CA LEU A 288 -6.49 6.25 3.63
C LEU A 288 -6.61 6.29 5.15
N LEU A 289 -5.62 5.74 5.83
CA LEU A 289 -5.46 5.78 7.29
C LEU A 289 -4.13 6.44 7.63
N VAL A 290 -4.14 7.43 8.52
CA VAL A 290 -2.94 8.07 9.06
C VAL A 290 -2.87 7.77 10.56
N MET A 291 -1.69 7.37 11.03
CA MET A 291 -1.34 7.25 12.44
C MET A 291 -0.08 8.08 12.71
N GLN A 292 -0.14 8.98 13.70
CA GLN A 292 1.01 9.80 14.08
C GLN A 292 1.07 10.04 15.60
N GLY A 293 1.93 10.98 16.03
CA GLY A 293 2.00 11.38 17.43
C GLY A 293 2.47 10.25 18.34
N GLN A 294 1.79 10.11 19.48
CA GLN A 294 2.09 9.07 20.47
C GLN A 294 1.29 7.79 20.27
N THR A 295 0.55 7.65 19.16
CA THR A 295 -0.32 6.51 18.90
C THR A 295 0.39 5.16 19.13
N GLN A 296 1.59 4.98 18.59
CA GLN A 296 2.31 3.71 18.69
C GLN A 296 2.82 3.43 20.11
N ASN A 297 2.91 4.45 20.98
CA ASN A 297 3.25 4.29 22.39
C ASN A 297 2.06 3.69 23.15
N PHE A 298 0.86 4.24 22.94
CA PHE A 298 -0.33 3.89 23.71
C PHE A 298 -1.17 2.78 23.12
N TYR A 299 -1.10 2.50 21.83
CA TYR A 299 -2.00 1.54 21.17
C TYR A 299 -1.27 0.43 20.45
N THR A 300 -1.94 -0.70 20.41
CA THR A 300 -1.67 -1.79 19.48
C THR A 300 -2.79 -1.88 18.46
N HIS A 301 -2.50 -2.50 17.32
CA HIS A 301 -3.46 -2.68 16.26
C HIS A 301 -3.30 -4.02 15.53
N GLU A 302 -4.36 -4.48 14.86
CA GLU A 302 -4.38 -5.74 14.13
C GLU A 302 -5.37 -5.76 12.96
N ILE A 303 -5.12 -6.66 12.00
CA ILE A 303 -6.10 -7.08 11.00
C ILE A 303 -6.44 -8.55 11.34
N PRO A 304 -7.61 -8.83 11.93
CA PRO A 304 -7.97 -10.16 12.43
C PRO A 304 -8.30 -11.13 11.30
N LYS A 305 -8.34 -12.43 11.59
CA LYS A 305 -8.89 -13.44 10.66
C LYS A 305 -10.40 -13.23 10.48
N GLU A 306 -10.85 -13.23 9.23
CA GLU A 306 -12.23 -12.99 8.82
C GLU A 306 -12.61 -13.95 7.68
N LEU A 307 -12.81 -15.24 7.97
CA LEU A 307 -12.97 -16.31 6.97
C LEU A 307 -14.10 -16.09 5.92
N LYS A 308 -15.02 -15.16 6.18
CA LYS A 308 -16.08 -14.74 5.25
C LYS A 308 -15.57 -13.84 4.12
N VAL A 309 -14.45 -13.14 4.31
CA VAL A 309 -13.82 -12.31 3.28
C VAL A 309 -13.07 -13.22 2.31
N LYS A 310 -13.47 -13.20 1.04
CA LYS A 310 -12.90 -14.03 -0.04
C LYS A 310 -12.08 -13.25 -1.05
N GLY A 311 -12.19 -11.92 -1.04
CA GLY A 311 -11.45 -11.06 -1.94
C GLY A 311 -10.05 -10.71 -1.41
N PRO A 312 -9.09 -10.44 -2.30
CA PRO A 312 -7.74 -10.04 -1.93
C PRO A 312 -7.68 -8.59 -1.48
N ARG A 313 -6.75 -8.28 -0.57
CA ARG A 313 -6.41 -6.92 -0.12
C ARG A 313 -4.91 -6.72 -0.14
N ILE A 314 -4.48 -5.55 -0.60
CA ILE A 314 -3.13 -5.03 -0.35
C ILE A 314 -3.26 -3.80 0.54
N SER A 315 -2.44 -3.70 1.58
CA SER A 315 -2.19 -2.42 2.24
C SER A 315 -0.79 -1.93 1.98
N ILE A 316 -0.68 -0.68 1.55
CA ILE A 316 0.58 0.03 1.36
C ILE A 316 0.77 0.95 2.56
N THR A 317 1.80 0.71 3.35
CA THR A 317 2.11 1.49 4.56
C THR A 317 3.38 2.31 4.35
N PHE A 318 3.21 3.58 4.01
CA PHE A 318 4.28 4.57 3.92
C PHE A 318 4.70 5.09 5.29
N ARG A 319 5.99 5.36 5.45
CA ARG A 319 6.59 5.74 6.73
C ARG A 319 7.62 6.86 6.57
N GLN A 320 7.68 7.69 7.60
CA GLN A 320 8.74 8.67 7.83
C GLN A 320 9.69 8.14 8.89
N LEU A 321 10.71 7.41 8.47
CA LEU A 321 11.66 6.82 9.40
C LEU A 321 12.81 7.79 9.68
N VAL A 322 12.94 8.19 10.95
CA VAL A 322 14.07 8.99 11.42
C VAL A 322 15.15 8.02 11.92
N TYR A 323 16.31 8.01 11.25
CA TYR A 323 17.49 7.30 11.74
C TYR A 323 18.59 8.29 12.06
N HIS A 324 19.08 8.24 13.29
CA HIS A 324 20.37 8.82 13.64
C HIS A 324 21.44 7.87 13.09
N LYS A 325 22.33 8.40 12.25
CA LYS A 325 23.53 7.66 11.82
C LYS A 325 24.44 7.38 12.99
#